data_AF-A0AB38FLH4-F1
#
_entry.id   AF-A0AB38FLH4-F1
#
_cell.length_a   1.000
_cell.length_b   1.000
_cell.length_c   1.000
_cell.angle_alpha   90.00
_cell.angle_beta   90.00
_cell.angle_gamma   90.00
#
_symmetry.space_group_name_H-M   'P 1'
#
loop_
_entity.id
_entity.type
_entity.pdbx_description
1 polymer ?
#
loop_
_entity_poly.entity_id
_entity_poly.type
_entity_poly.pdbx_seq_one_letter_code
_entity_poly.pdbx_strand_id
1 'polypeptide(L)'
;MTPSPEVPLDFAREWVEFPDPDNTEHIIAADMTWLLSHWTCVFGTPACQGIIGDRPDDGCCSHGAFLSDEEDLEKLNKSVKLLTPEDWQFMEKGLGKKGYVEEDDLEDEPALRTRRYHGACIFLNRPGFEGGVGCALHSMALKRGIEPLEVKPDVCWQLPIRRTQEWVERPDGEQILKTTISEYDRRGWGEGGSDLDWYCSGSPDAHVGAKAVWQSYAPELTELLGKAAYSELAKMCKRRAGLGLVAVHPATAAAQRKAAE
;
A
#
# COMPACT_ATOMS: atom_id res chain seq x y z
N MET A 1 6.57 -22.70 0.15
CA MET A 1 7.95 -22.19 0.27
C MET A 1 8.10 -21.70 1.69
N THR A 2 9.21 -21.99 2.39
CA THR A 2 9.44 -21.35 3.69
C THR A 2 9.84 -19.90 3.42
N PRO A 3 9.10 -18.90 3.93
CA PRO A 3 9.44 -17.50 3.69
C PRO A 3 10.77 -17.16 4.35
N SER A 4 11.51 -16.24 3.73
CA SER A 4 12.63 -15.57 4.36
C SER A 4 12.13 -14.78 5.57
N PRO A 5 12.87 -14.74 6.69
CA PRO A 5 12.46 -13.94 7.85
C PRO A 5 12.38 -12.46 7.46
N GLU A 6 11.40 -11.76 8.03
CA GLU A 6 11.34 -10.30 7.93
C GLU A 6 12.58 -9.66 8.54
N VAL A 7 12.96 -8.51 8.01
CA VAL A 7 14.05 -7.71 8.56
C VAL A 7 13.58 -6.95 9.82
N PRO A 8 14.51 -6.59 10.73
CA PRO A 8 14.16 -5.74 11.87
C PRO A 8 13.51 -4.42 11.42
N LEU A 9 12.61 -3.88 12.24
CA LEU A 9 11.93 -2.60 11.95
C LEU A 9 12.82 -1.36 12.18
N ASP A 10 13.92 -1.53 12.92
CA ASP A 10 14.86 -0.47 13.25
C ASP A 10 16.17 -0.66 12.47
N PHE A 11 16.37 0.21 11.48
CA PHE A 11 17.58 0.29 10.67
C PHE A 11 17.81 1.74 10.24
N ALA A 12 19.04 2.03 9.81
CA ALA A 12 19.37 3.35 9.29
C ALA A 12 18.47 3.66 8.08
N ARG A 13 17.95 4.89 8.02
CA ARG A 13 17.17 5.38 6.87
C ARG A 13 17.85 6.61 6.28
N GLU A 14 17.88 6.70 4.98
CA GLU A 14 18.27 7.90 4.24
C GLU A 14 17.02 8.68 3.83
N TRP A 15 16.96 9.95 4.20
CA TRP A 15 15.82 10.84 3.97
C TRP A 15 16.20 12.01 3.08
N VAL A 16 15.24 12.49 2.31
CA VAL A 16 15.28 13.82 1.69
C VAL A 16 14.14 14.67 2.23
N GLU A 17 14.38 15.97 2.39
CA GLU A 17 13.35 16.96 2.68
C GLU A 17 13.46 18.08 1.66
N PHE A 18 12.34 18.48 1.06
CA PHE A 18 12.29 19.52 0.03
C PHE A 18 10.93 20.23 0.02
N PRO A 19 10.85 21.49 -0.42
CA PRO A 19 9.58 22.20 -0.56
C PRO A 19 8.76 21.65 -1.72
N ASP A 20 7.45 21.66 -1.59
CA ASP A 20 6.54 21.42 -2.71
C ASP A 20 6.72 22.54 -3.77
N PRO A 21 7.04 22.20 -5.03
CA PRO A 21 7.21 23.20 -6.08
C PRO A 21 5.97 24.08 -6.33
N ASP A 22 4.76 23.58 -6.01
CA ASP A 22 3.51 24.30 -6.23
C ASP A 22 3.01 25.02 -4.95
N ASN A 23 3.64 24.77 -3.79
CA ASN A 23 3.22 25.35 -2.51
C ASN A 23 4.42 25.60 -1.56
N THR A 24 4.75 26.87 -1.35
CA THR A 24 5.87 27.27 -0.48
C THR A 24 5.64 27.01 1.02
N GLU A 25 4.38 26.81 1.44
CA GLU A 25 3.99 26.48 2.81
C GLU A 25 3.85 24.96 3.02
N HIS A 26 4.33 24.15 2.07
CA HIS A 26 4.31 22.69 2.13
C HIS A 26 5.72 22.11 1.95
N ILE A 27 6.12 21.24 2.87
CA ILE A 27 7.36 20.46 2.80
C ILE A 27 7.03 18.98 2.65
N ILE A 28 7.84 18.30 1.83
CA ILE A 28 7.80 16.85 1.66
C ILE A 28 9.07 16.25 2.24
N ALA A 29 8.92 15.34 3.20
CA ALA A 29 9.97 14.47 3.68
C ALA A 29 9.76 13.06 3.12
N ALA A 30 10.76 12.49 2.45
CA ALA A 30 10.62 11.21 1.76
C ALA A 30 11.75 10.23 2.11
N ASP A 31 11.38 9.00 2.46
CA ASP A 31 12.31 7.93 2.80
C ASP A 31 12.92 7.32 1.52
N MET A 32 14.15 7.71 1.22
CA MET A 32 14.89 7.22 0.06
C MET A 32 15.25 5.74 0.21
N THR A 33 15.38 5.22 1.43
CA THR A 33 15.63 3.80 1.71
C THR A 33 14.50 2.94 1.16
N TRP A 34 13.26 3.36 1.42
CA TRP A 34 12.05 2.70 0.96
C TRP A 34 11.81 2.93 -0.53
N LEU A 35 11.85 4.19 -0.97
CA LEU A 35 11.51 4.56 -2.35
C LEU A 35 12.48 3.97 -3.38
N LEU A 36 13.75 3.75 -3.02
CA LEU A 36 14.74 3.07 -3.85
C LEU A 36 14.89 1.58 -3.54
N SER A 37 14.06 1.04 -2.65
CA SER A 37 13.96 -0.40 -2.46
C SER A 37 13.36 -1.07 -3.71
N HIS A 38 13.61 -2.37 -3.85
CA HIS A 38 13.03 -3.20 -4.91
C HIS A 38 11.80 -3.95 -4.42
N TRP A 39 11.06 -3.41 -3.45
CA TRP A 39 9.78 -3.97 -3.05
C TRP A 39 8.80 -4.00 -4.24
N THR A 40 8.06 -5.10 -4.36
CA THR A 40 6.90 -5.22 -5.25
C THR A 40 5.81 -6.02 -4.56
N CYS A 41 4.55 -5.75 -4.88
CA CYS A 41 3.46 -6.60 -4.45
C CYS A 41 3.67 -8.02 -5.03
N VAL A 42 3.64 -9.03 -4.16
CA VAL A 42 3.81 -10.45 -4.50
C VAL A 42 2.53 -11.25 -4.30
N PHE A 43 1.39 -10.57 -4.12
CA PHE A 43 0.08 -11.22 -3.99
C PHE A 43 -0.19 -12.19 -5.15
N GLY A 44 -0.78 -13.34 -4.85
CA GLY A 44 -1.07 -14.39 -5.84
C GLY A 44 0.16 -15.20 -6.27
N THR A 45 1.34 -14.92 -5.71
CA THR A 45 2.55 -15.74 -5.89
C THR A 45 2.84 -16.53 -4.61
N PRO A 46 3.66 -17.61 -4.68
CA PRO A 46 4.08 -18.36 -3.49
C PRO A 46 4.87 -17.56 -2.45
N ALA A 47 5.32 -16.33 -2.78
CA ALA A 47 6.04 -15.45 -1.87
C ALA A 47 5.09 -14.69 -0.92
N CYS A 48 3.83 -14.47 -1.29
CA CYS A 48 2.86 -13.87 -0.37
C CYS A 48 2.40 -14.90 0.66
N GLN A 49 2.61 -14.64 1.94
CA GLN A 49 2.23 -15.56 3.02
C GLN A 49 0.91 -15.19 3.69
N GLY A 50 0.25 -14.11 3.27
CA GLY A 50 -0.88 -13.52 3.99
C GLY A 50 -0.47 -12.90 5.32
N ILE A 51 -1.30 -12.00 5.86
CA ILE A 51 -1.06 -11.43 7.19
C ILE A 51 -1.58 -12.33 8.33
N ILE A 52 -2.34 -13.37 7.99
CA ILE A 52 -2.85 -14.41 8.90
C ILE A 52 -2.31 -15.75 8.43
N GLY A 53 -1.60 -16.47 9.30
CA GLY A 53 -0.73 -17.59 8.94
C GLY A 53 -1.45 -18.82 8.38
N ASP A 54 -2.71 -19.05 8.76
CA ASP A 54 -3.54 -20.13 8.22
C ASP A 54 -4.38 -19.69 6.99
N ARG A 55 -4.17 -18.46 6.48
CA ARG A 55 -4.90 -17.87 5.36
C ARG A 55 -3.97 -17.17 4.35
N PRO A 56 -3.01 -17.89 3.76
CA PRO A 56 -1.98 -17.30 2.90
C PRO A 56 -2.54 -16.66 1.61
N ASP A 57 -3.67 -17.16 1.13
CA ASP A 57 -4.33 -16.65 -0.08
C ASP A 57 -5.05 -15.30 0.12
N ASP A 58 -5.15 -14.82 1.36
CA ASP A 58 -5.85 -13.57 1.66
C ASP A 58 -4.96 -12.32 1.59
N GLY A 59 -3.62 -12.47 1.59
CA GLY A 59 -2.71 -11.33 1.52
C GLY A 59 -2.97 -10.31 2.64
N CYS A 60 -3.00 -9.02 2.28
CA CYS A 60 -3.40 -7.93 3.19
C CYS A 60 -4.92 -7.72 3.31
N CYS A 61 -5.74 -8.53 2.62
CA CYS A 61 -7.20 -8.33 2.55
C CYS A 61 -7.98 -8.95 3.73
N SER A 62 -7.32 -9.61 4.68
CA SER A 62 -7.97 -10.38 5.75
C SER A 62 -8.90 -9.54 6.64
N HIS A 63 -8.54 -8.29 6.93
CA HIS A 63 -9.33 -7.41 7.81
C HIS A 63 -10.43 -6.62 7.08
N GLY A 64 -10.54 -6.74 5.76
CA GLY A 64 -11.23 -5.74 4.95
C GLY A 64 -10.41 -4.45 4.86
N ALA A 65 -11.02 -3.39 4.35
CA ALA A 65 -10.39 -2.08 4.21
C ALA A 65 -11.29 -1.03 4.82
N PHE A 66 -10.81 -0.36 5.86
CA PHE A 66 -11.44 0.82 6.41
C PHE A 66 -11.45 1.93 5.37
N LEU A 67 -12.58 2.64 5.29
CA LEU A 67 -12.78 3.77 4.41
C LEU A 67 -12.35 5.03 5.14
N SER A 68 -11.55 5.87 4.47
CA SER A 68 -11.00 7.10 5.04
C SER A 68 -12.09 8.15 5.31
N ASP A 69 -13.04 8.29 4.38
CA ASP A 69 -14.10 9.28 4.44
C ASP A 69 -15.29 8.92 3.50
N GLU A 70 -16.23 9.86 3.36
CA GLU A 70 -17.38 9.74 2.45
C GLU A 70 -16.95 9.71 0.97
N GLU A 71 -15.87 10.38 0.59
CA GLU A 71 -15.37 10.38 -0.80
C GLU A 71 -14.82 8.99 -1.17
N ASP A 72 -14.15 8.31 -0.24
CA ASP A 72 -13.68 6.94 -0.43
C ASP A 72 -14.85 5.94 -0.56
N LEU A 73 -15.91 6.13 0.24
CA LEU A 73 -17.16 5.36 0.09
C LEU A 73 -17.82 5.61 -1.26
N GLU A 74 -17.92 6.87 -1.69
CA GLU A 74 -18.47 7.22 -3.00
C GLU A 74 -17.68 6.61 -4.15
N LYS A 75 -16.34 6.67 -4.08
CA LYS A 75 -15.44 6.03 -5.04
C LYS A 75 -15.70 4.54 -5.10
N LEU A 76 -15.72 3.85 -3.95
CA LEU A 76 -16.05 2.43 -3.89
C LEU A 76 -17.40 2.12 -4.53
N ASN A 77 -18.44 2.92 -4.23
CA ASN A 77 -19.77 2.76 -4.81
C ASN A 77 -19.79 2.94 -6.34
N LYS A 78 -18.98 3.88 -6.87
CA LYS A 78 -18.79 4.07 -8.32
C LYS A 78 -18.06 2.87 -8.93
N SER A 79 -17.01 2.38 -8.29
CA SER A 79 -16.21 1.22 -8.73
C SER A 79 -17.02 -0.08 -8.75
N VAL A 80 -17.88 -0.32 -7.76
CA VAL A 80 -18.72 -1.52 -7.70
C VAL A 80 -19.66 -1.61 -8.91
N LYS A 81 -20.14 -0.48 -9.44
CA LYS A 81 -20.99 -0.45 -10.65
C LYS A 81 -20.23 -0.88 -11.92
N LEU A 82 -18.90 -0.91 -11.86
CA LEU A 82 -18.05 -1.39 -12.95
C LEU A 82 -17.83 -2.91 -12.87
N LEU A 83 -18.12 -3.56 -11.75
CA LEU A 83 -17.92 -5.00 -11.61
C LEU A 83 -19.01 -5.79 -12.32
N THR A 84 -18.61 -6.93 -12.90
CA THR A 84 -19.50 -7.95 -13.44
C THR A 84 -19.41 -9.25 -12.63
N PRO A 85 -20.33 -10.21 -12.82
CA PRO A 85 -20.24 -11.53 -12.17
C PRO A 85 -18.96 -12.30 -12.52
N GLU A 86 -18.32 -12.01 -13.67
CA GLU A 86 -17.03 -12.58 -14.04
C GLU A 86 -15.87 -12.00 -13.24
N ASP A 87 -15.98 -10.73 -12.81
CA ASP A 87 -14.91 -10.03 -12.09
C ASP A 87 -14.98 -10.30 -10.59
N TRP A 88 -16.17 -10.56 -10.02
CA TRP A 88 -16.38 -10.62 -8.57
C TRP A 88 -17.16 -11.87 -8.12
N GLN A 89 -16.44 -12.82 -7.51
CA GLN A 89 -16.97 -14.11 -7.02
C GLN A 89 -18.19 -13.96 -6.12
N PHE A 90 -18.20 -12.94 -5.25
CA PHE A 90 -19.24 -12.75 -4.23
C PHE A 90 -20.21 -11.61 -4.57
N MET A 91 -20.34 -11.23 -5.84
CA MET A 91 -21.20 -10.13 -6.28
C MET A 91 -22.65 -10.26 -5.78
N GLU A 92 -23.25 -11.45 -5.88
CA GLU A 92 -24.62 -11.69 -5.38
C GLU A 92 -24.74 -11.38 -3.87
N LYS A 93 -23.71 -11.75 -3.08
CA LYS A 93 -23.71 -11.51 -1.63
C LYS A 93 -23.38 -10.07 -1.29
N GLY A 94 -22.54 -9.42 -2.07
CA GLY A 94 -22.19 -8.01 -1.89
C GLY A 94 -23.31 -7.05 -2.30
N LEU A 95 -24.09 -7.39 -3.33
CA LEU A 95 -25.26 -6.61 -3.75
C LEU A 95 -26.56 -7.01 -3.02
N GLY A 96 -26.50 -8.03 -2.16
CA GLY A 96 -27.62 -8.47 -1.35
C GLY A 96 -27.89 -7.57 -0.14
N LYS A 97 -28.85 -7.97 0.70
CA LYS A 97 -29.37 -7.18 1.83
C LYS A 97 -28.32 -6.62 2.78
N LYS A 98 -27.22 -7.33 3.05
CA LYS A 98 -26.16 -6.85 3.95
C LYS A 98 -25.01 -6.11 3.26
N GLY A 99 -25.11 -5.81 1.96
CA GLY A 99 -24.16 -4.94 1.24
C GLY A 99 -22.72 -5.47 1.12
N TYR A 100 -21.80 -4.59 0.72
CA TYR A 100 -20.35 -4.85 0.63
C TYR A 100 -19.52 -3.99 1.59
N VAL A 101 -20.19 -3.23 2.45
CA VAL A 101 -19.61 -2.46 3.55
C VAL A 101 -20.29 -2.85 4.86
N GLU A 102 -19.57 -2.71 5.97
CA GLU A 102 -20.07 -2.90 7.34
C GLU A 102 -19.41 -1.88 8.27
N GLU A 103 -20.05 -1.62 9.40
CA GLU A 103 -19.44 -0.86 10.50
C GLU A 103 -18.57 -1.80 11.35
N ASP A 104 -17.42 -1.30 11.79
CA ASP A 104 -16.54 -1.92 12.78
C ASP A 104 -15.86 -0.82 13.59
N ASP A 105 -15.15 -1.19 14.65
CA ASP A 105 -14.43 -0.22 15.48
C ASP A 105 -12.99 -0.03 14.96
N LEU A 106 -12.58 1.24 14.81
CA LEU A 106 -11.21 1.66 14.52
C LEU A 106 -10.81 2.71 15.57
N GLU A 107 -9.77 2.41 16.36
CA GLU A 107 -9.31 3.29 17.45
C GLU A 107 -10.44 3.68 18.44
N ASP A 108 -11.26 2.68 18.81
CA ASP A 108 -12.45 2.84 19.68
C ASP A 108 -13.57 3.74 19.11
N GLU A 109 -13.51 4.08 17.82
CA GLU A 109 -14.53 4.85 17.12
C GLU A 109 -15.21 4.03 16.01
N PRO A 110 -16.53 4.21 15.77
CA PRO A 110 -17.21 3.55 14.66
C PRO A 110 -16.65 4.01 13.31
N ALA A 111 -16.20 3.04 12.50
CA ALA A 111 -15.67 3.27 11.16
C ALA A 111 -16.30 2.31 10.15
N LEU A 112 -16.47 2.78 8.91
CA LEU A 112 -16.90 1.91 7.82
C LEU A 112 -15.71 1.17 7.24
N ARG A 113 -15.92 -0.11 6.92
CA ARG A 113 -14.98 -0.89 6.13
C ARG A 113 -15.68 -1.75 5.08
N THR A 114 -14.91 -2.22 4.09
CA THR A 114 -15.40 -3.29 3.22
C THR A 114 -15.74 -4.52 4.05
N ARG A 115 -16.94 -5.07 3.84
CA ARG A 115 -17.46 -6.19 4.62
C ARG A 115 -16.54 -7.41 4.53
N ARG A 116 -16.32 -8.10 5.65
CA ARG A 116 -15.69 -9.43 5.62
C ARG A 116 -16.70 -10.52 5.27
N TYR A 117 -16.31 -11.42 4.37
CA TYR A 117 -17.08 -12.59 3.99
C TYR A 117 -16.16 -13.81 3.94
N HIS A 118 -16.52 -14.84 4.73
CA HIS A 118 -15.68 -16.04 4.96
C HIS A 118 -14.24 -15.69 5.37
N GLY A 119 -14.10 -14.76 6.32
CA GLY A 119 -12.83 -14.43 6.98
C GLY A 119 -11.92 -13.42 6.28
N ALA A 120 -12.29 -12.89 5.10
CA ALA A 120 -11.53 -11.82 4.43
C ALA A 120 -12.44 -10.83 3.71
N CYS A 121 -11.88 -9.75 3.15
CA CYS A 121 -12.60 -8.79 2.33
C CYS A 121 -13.53 -9.46 1.29
N ILE A 122 -14.75 -8.97 1.16
CA ILE A 122 -15.74 -9.49 0.21
C ILE A 122 -15.31 -9.33 -1.26
N PHE A 123 -14.42 -8.38 -1.56
CA PHE A 123 -13.88 -8.18 -2.91
C PHE A 123 -12.71 -9.12 -3.24
N LEU A 124 -12.22 -9.92 -2.29
CA LEU A 124 -11.18 -10.90 -2.55
C LEU A 124 -11.80 -12.14 -3.21
N ASN A 125 -11.49 -12.39 -4.47
CA ASN A 125 -11.77 -13.66 -5.13
C ASN A 125 -10.81 -14.73 -4.60
N ARG A 126 -11.34 -15.91 -4.26
CA ARG A 126 -10.57 -17.02 -3.68
C ARG A 126 -10.03 -17.96 -4.76
N PRO A 127 -9.04 -18.82 -4.42
CA PRO A 127 -8.57 -19.86 -5.34
C PRO A 127 -9.71 -20.70 -5.89
N GLY A 128 -9.66 -21.00 -7.19
CA GLY A 128 -10.68 -21.77 -7.91
C GLY A 128 -11.82 -20.94 -8.53
N PHE A 129 -11.87 -19.61 -8.33
CA PHE A 129 -12.78 -18.75 -9.08
C PHE A 129 -12.29 -18.54 -10.52
N GLU A 130 -13.20 -18.65 -11.50
CA GLU A 130 -12.89 -18.56 -12.93
C GLU A 130 -12.29 -17.19 -13.32
N GLY A 131 -12.74 -16.10 -12.68
CA GLY A 131 -12.18 -14.76 -12.86
C GLY A 131 -10.80 -14.53 -12.22
N GLY A 132 -10.21 -15.56 -11.61
CA GLY A 132 -8.90 -15.53 -10.97
C GLY A 132 -8.93 -15.10 -9.50
N VAL A 133 -7.86 -15.46 -8.78
CA VAL A 133 -7.64 -15.09 -7.37
C VAL A 133 -7.21 -13.62 -7.25
N GLY A 134 -7.68 -12.93 -6.22
CA GLY A 134 -7.28 -11.55 -5.92
C GLY A 134 -8.43 -10.55 -5.85
N CYS A 135 -8.08 -9.28 -5.68
CA CYS A 135 -9.07 -8.22 -5.51
C CYS A 135 -9.84 -7.98 -6.82
N ALA A 136 -11.16 -8.17 -6.79
CA ALA A 136 -12.06 -7.95 -7.91
C ALA A 136 -11.94 -6.54 -8.49
N LEU A 137 -11.79 -5.52 -7.63
CA LEU A 137 -11.61 -4.12 -8.06
C LEU A 137 -10.29 -3.94 -8.83
N HIS A 138 -9.22 -4.56 -8.34
CA HIS A 138 -7.90 -4.49 -8.98
C HIS A 138 -7.90 -5.19 -10.34
N SER A 139 -8.39 -6.43 -10.41
CA SER A 139 -8.47 -7.19 -11.67
C SER A 139 -9.35 -6.48 -12.70
N MET A 140 -10.49 -5.91 -12.26
CA MET A 140 -11.36 -5.10 -13.11
C MET A 140 -10.65 -3.85 -13.64
N ALA A 141 -9.90 -3.14 -12.79
CA ALA A 141 -9.11 -1.97 -13.20
C ALA A 141 -8.14 -2.32 -14.33
N LEU A 142 -7.34 -3.38 -14.13
CA LEU A 142 -6.36 -3.83 -15.12
C LEU A 142 -7.02 -4.26 -16.44
N LYS A 143 -8.14 -5.00 -16.39
CA LYS A 143 -8.91 -5.41 -17.58
C LYS A 143 -9.41 -4.21 -18.39
N ARG A 144 -9.69 -3.09 -17.72
CA ARG A 144 -10.21 -1.86 -18.34
C ARG A 144 -9.12 -0.82 -18.65
N GLY A 145 -7.86 -1.08 -18.28
CA GLY A 145 -6.77 -0.10 -18.40
C GLY A 145 -6.94 1.12 -17.50
N ILE A 146 -7.60 0.94 -16.34
CA ILE A 146 -7.76 1.97 -15.31
C ILE A 146 -6.68 1.75 -14.25
N GLU A 147 -6.11 2.82 -13.72
CA GLU A 147 -5.16 2.70 -12.61
C GLU A 147 -5.89 2.17 -11.37
N PRO A 148 -5.37 1.13 -10.68
CA PRO A 148 -6.06 0.54 -9.53
C PRO A 148 -6.40 1.54 -8.40
N LEU A 149 -5.60 2.59 -8.23
CA LEU A 149 -5.85 3.65 -7.23
C LEU A 149 -7.17 4.40 -7.48
N GLU A 150 -7.61 4.49 -8.75
CA GLU A 150 -8.84 5.21 -9.11
C GLU A 150 -10.10 4.46 -8.68
N VAL A 151 -10.00 3.14 -8.43
CA VAL A 151 -11.17 2.31 -8.15
C VAL A 151 -11.14 1.59 -6.80
N LYS A 152 -9.97 1.50 -6.16
CA LYS A 152 -9.81 0.82 -4.87
C LYS A 152 -10.04 1.79 -3.70
N PRO A 153 -10.47 1.27 -2.53
CA PRO A 153 -10.45 2.03 -1.28
C PRO A 153 -9.07 2.59 -0.96
N ASP A 154 -9.01 3.69 -0.22
CA ASP A 154 -7.77 4.43 0.03
C ASP A 154 -6.66 3.61 0.64
N VAL A 155 -6.96 2.94 1.75
CA VAL A 155 -6.01 2.06 2.42
C VAL A 155 -5.48 0.97 1.47
N CYS A 156 -6.32 0.47 0.55
CA CYS A 156 -5.94 -0.64 -0.33
C CYS A 156 -4.96 -0.28 -1.43
N TRP A 157 -4.99 0.95 -1.96
CA TRP A 157 -4.06 1.38 -3.01
C TRP A 157 -2.84 2.09 -2.44
N GLN A 158 -2.97 2.74 -1.28
CA GLN A 158 -1.84 3.39 -0.62
C GLN A 158 -0.80 2.38 -0.16
N LEU A 159 -1.22 1.20 0.33
CA LEU A 159 -0.27 0.19 0.78
C LEU A 159 0.74 -0.25 -0.30
N PRO A 160 2.06 -0.31 0.01
CA PRO A 160 2.70 -0.10 1.31
C PRO A 160 3.39 1.28 1.39
N ILE A 161 2.89 2.28 0.68
CA ILE A 161 3.25 3.68 0.92
C ILE A 161 2.49 4.17 2.13
N ARG A 162 3.21 4.69 3.12
CA ARG A 162 2.62 5.41 4.24
C ARG A 162 2.78 6.90 4.01
N ARG A 163 1.66 7.62 4.03
CA ARG A 163 1.63 9.08 4.05
C ARG A 163 1.15 9.56 5.41
N THR A 164 1.88 10.47 6.03
CA THR A 164 1.37 11.28 7.14
C THR A 164 1.51 12.75 6.84
N GLN A 165 0.64 13.54 7.45
CA GLN A 165 0.63 14.99 7.31
C GLN A 165 0.48 15.61 8.70
N GLU A 166 1.28 16.62 8.98
CA GLU A 166 1.22 17.38 10.21
C GLU A 166 1.50 18.86 9.94
N TRP A 167 0.90 19.74 10.73
CA TRP A 167 1.27 21.15 10.74
C TRP A 167 2.43 21.36 11.71
N VAL A 168 3.51 21.98 11.22
CA VAL A 168 4.71 22.26 12.00
C VAL A 168 4.92 23.77 12.08
N GLU A 169 5.01 24.29 13.31
CA GLU A 169 5.40 25.67 13.56
C GLU A 169 6.93 25.79 13.49
N ARG A 170 7.42 26.64 12.58
CA ARG A 170 8.85 26.92 12.44
C ARG A 170 9.32 27.92 13.50
N PRO A 171 10.65 28.01 13.75
CA PRO A 171 11.21 28.97 14.70
C PRO A 171 10.91 30.46 14.39
N ASP A 172 10.55 30.78 13.16
CA ASP A 172 10.13 32.12 12.72
C ASP A 172 8.63 32.38 12.91
N GLY A 173 7.87 31.39 13.40
CA GLY A 173 6.44 31.46 13.65
C GLY A 173 5.56 31.09 12.45
N GLU A 174 6.15 30.75 11.30
CA GLU A 174 5.37 30.27 10.14
C GLU A 174 4.85 28.85 10.39
N GLN A 175 3.60 28.61 10.01
CA GLN A 175 3.00 27.28 10.00
C GLN A 175 3.20 26.65 8.62
N ILE A 176 3.76 25.45 8.59
CA ILE A 176 3.92 24.69 7.35
C ILE A 176 3.26 23.33 7.45
N LEU A 177 2.65 22.90 6.36
CA LEU A 177 2.24 21.51 6.21
C LEU A 177 3.47 20.66 5.91
N LYS A 178 3.70 19.61 6.68
CA LYS A 178 4.74 18.61 6.41
C LYS A 178 4.10 17.30 6.02
N THR A 179 4.27 16.88 4.77
CA THR A 179 3.92 15.55 4.29
C THR A 179 5.13 14.63 4.38
N THR A 180 4.96 13.48 5.02
CA THR A 180 5.99 12.45 5.12
C THR A 180 5.57 11.22 4.31
N ILE A 181 6.44 10.77 3.39
CA ILE A 181 6.28 9.54 2.60
C ILE A 181 7.29 8.51 3.11
N SER A 182 6.79 7.39 3.61
CA SER A 182 7.62 6.31 4.14
C SER A 182 7.10 4.94 3.74
N GLU A 183 7.84 3.92 4.14
CA GLU A 183 7.35 2.55 4.21
C GLU A 183 6.16 2.46 5.17
N TYR A 184 5.12 1.75 4.75
CA TYR A 184 4.12 1.20 5.65
C TYR A 184 4.71 -0.09 6.21
N ASP A 185 5.24 -0.02 7.43
CA ASP A 185 5.75 -1.17 8.18
C ASP A 185 4.66 -1.70 9.13
N ARG A 186 4.99 -2.67 9.97
CA ARG A 186 4.05 -3.24 10.95
C ARG A 186 3.42 -2.18 11.86
N ARG A 187 4.15 -1.11 12.23
CA ARG A 187 3.64 -0.06 13.12
C ARG A 187 2.55 0.77 12.46
N GLY A 188 2.50 0.79 11.13
CA GLY A 188 1.42 1.44 10.39
C GLY A 188 0.05 0.85 10.69
N TRP A 189 -0.02 -0.43 11.11
CA TRP A 189 -1.25 -1.13 11.46
C TRP A 189 -1.74 -0.85 12.89
N GLY A 190 -1.11 0.08 13.61
CA GLY A 190 -1.40 0.33 15.03
C GLY A 190 -1.06 -0.87 15.90
N GLU A 191 -1.84 -1.10 16.96
CA GLU A 191 -1.62 -2.22 17.90
C GLU A 191 -1.70 -3.59 17.21
N GLY A 192 -2.52 -3.74 16.16
CA GLY A 192 -2.67 -5.00 15.43
C GLY A 192 -1.46 -5.38 14.57
N GLY A 193 -0.49 -4.49 14.40
CA GLY A 193 0.70 -4.74 13.58
C GLY A 193 1.66 -5.79 14.14
N SER A 194 1.72 -5.94 15.46
CA SER A 194 2.52 -6.99 16.11
C SER A 194 1.93 -8.38 15.92
N ASP A 195 0.62 -8.45 15.65
CA ASP A 195 -0.13 -9.70 15.58
C ASP A 195 -0.14 -10.30 14.17
N LEU A 196 0.40 -9.59 13.17
CA LEU A 196 0.51 -10.11 11.80
C LEU A 196 1.53 -11.27 11.78
N ASP A 197 1.16 -12.40 11.21
CA ASP A 197 2.08 -13.55 11.07
C ASP A 197 3.21 -13.26 10.08
N TRP A 198 2.93 -12.41 9.09
CA TRP A 198 3.89 -11.99 8.07
C TRP A 198 3.50 -10.65 7.45
N TYR A 199 4.48 -9.82 7.11
CA TYR A 199 4.23 -8.59 6.38
C TYR A 199 5.25 -8.32 5.25
N CYS A 200 4.73 -7.92 4.10
CA CYS A 200 5.49 -7.93 2.86
C CYS A 200 6.59 -6.86 2.77
N SER A 201 6.43 -5.69 3.41
CA SER A 201 7.41 -4.60 3.33
C SER A 201 8.73 -4.95 4.05
N GLY A 202 8.67 -5.77 5.10
CA GLY A 202 9.85 -6.29 5.77
C GLY A 202 10.44 -7.55 5.14
N SER A 203 9.77 -8.20 4.18
CA SER A 203 10.14 -9.53 3.68
C SER A 203 11.08 -9.46 2.48
N PRO A 204 12.30 -10.05 2.54
CA PRO A 204 13.19 -10.14 1.38
C PRO A 204 12.55 -10.77 0.15
N ASP A 205 11.60 -11.69 0.33
CA ASP A 205 10.93 -12.36 -0.80
C ASP A 205 9.99 -11.44 -1.59
N ALA A 206 9.64 -10.26 -1.04
CA ALA A 206 8.92 -9.21 -1.77
C ALA A 206 9.85 -8.15 -2.39
N HIS A 207 11.15 -8.15 -2.06
CA HIS A 207 12.12 -7.17 -2.54
C HIS A 207 12.82 -7.62 -3.84
N VAL A 208 12.03 -8.16 -4.77
CA VAL A 208 12.46 -8.76 -6.04
C VAL A 208 11.94 -7.99 -7.26
N GLY A 209 11.36 -6.80 -7.05
CA GLY A 209 10.78 -5.96 -8.08
C GLY A 209 11.81 -5.53 -9.12
N ALA A 210 11.42 -5.59 -10.40
CA ALA A 210 12.28 -5.17 -11.51
C ALA A 210 12.55 -3.65 -11.53
N LYS A 211 11.67 -2.87 -10.92
CA LYS A 211 11.77 -1.41 -10.77
C LYS A 211 11.73 -1.06 -9.29
N ALA A 212 12.41 0.01 -8.91
CA ALA A 212 12.33 0.53 -7.55
C ALA A 212 10.93 1.11 -7.27
N VAL A 213 10.56 1.19 -5.99
CA VAL A 213 9.23 1.65 -5.55
C VAL A 213 8.83 3.00 -6.15
N TRP A 214 9.74 3.98 -6.20
CA TRP A 214 9.43 5.30 -6.78
C TRP A 214 9.00 5.25 -8.26
N GLN A 215 9.36 4.19 -8.98
CA GLN A 215 9.02 3.97 -10.38
C GLN A 215 7.78 3.10 -10.56
N SER A 216 7.67 2.02 -9.76
CA SER A 216 6.53 1.09 -9.87
C SER A 216 5.26 1.68 -9.29
N TYR A 217 5.36 2.52 -8.26
CA TYR A 217 4.26 3.23 -7.60
C TYR A 217 4.18 4.70 -8.03
N ALA A 218 4.60 5.01 -9.26
CA ALA A 218 4.56 6.37 -9.80
C ALA A 218 3.14 6.99 -9.79
N PRO A 219 2.08 6.26 -10.19
CA PRO A 219 0.71 6.78 -10.11
C PRO A 219 0.29 7.10 -8.67
N GLU A 220 0.50 6.18 -7.73
CA GLU A 220 0.13 6.34 -6.32
C GLU A 220 0.88 7.49 -5.66
N LEU A 221 2.18 7.62 -5.92
CA LEU A 221 2.97 8.74 -5.40
C LEU A 221 2.56 10.08 -6.03
N THR A 222 2.13 10.07 -7.30
CA THR A 222 1.58 11.26 -7.95
C THR A 222 0.26 11.67 -7.33
N GLU A 223 -0.62 10.71 -7.02
CA GLU A 223 -1.89 10.98 -6.34
C GLU A 223 -1.66 11.52 -4.92
N LEU A 224 -0.72 10.93 -4.19
CA LEU A 224 -0.44 11.30 -2.80
C LEU A 224 0.20 12.69 -2.64
N LEU A 225 1.03 13.11 -3.61
CA LEU A 225 1.86 14.31 -3.50
C LEU A 225 1.45 15.42 -4.48
N GLY A 226 0.74 15.10 -5.54
CA GLY A 226 0.61 15.96 -6.71
C GLY A 226 1.76 15.80 -7.71
N LYS A 227 1.49 16.20 -8.96
CA LYS A 227 2.39 15.98 -10.10
C LYS A 227 3.73 16.70 -9.98
N ALA A 228 3.74 17.94 -9.51
CA ALA A 228 4.98 18.72 -9.44
C ALA A 228 5.93 18.17 -8.36
N ALA A 229 5.40 17.94 -7.17
CA ALA A 229 6.08 17.30 -6.06
C ALA A 229 6.63 15.91 -6.42
N TYR A 230 5.82 15.02 -7.01
CA TYR A 230 6.29 13.71 -7.45
C TYR A 230 7.39 13.81 -8.52
N SER A 231 7.25 14.72 -9.49
CA SER A 231 8.27 14.94 -10.53
C SER A 231 9.62 15.33 -9.92
N GLU A 232 9.62 16.18 -8.88
CA GLU A 232 10.85 16.55 -8.19
C GLU A 232 11.42 15.41 -7.36
N LEU A 233 10.58 14.69 -6.60
CA LEU A 233 10.97 13.48 -5.88
C LEU A 233 11.60 12.43 -6.81
N ALA A 234 10.98 12.19 -7.97
CA ALA A 234 11.46 11.23 -8.96
C ALA A 234 12.84 11.62 -9.53
N LYS A 235 13.11 12.92 -9.74
CA LYS A 235 14.44 13.40 -10.14
C LYS A 235 15.48 13.14 -9.05
N MET A 236 15.13 13.39 -7.78
CA MET A 236 16.01 13.13 -6.64
C MET A 236 16.29 11.63 -6.50
N CYS A 237 15.26 10.78 -6.55
CA CYS A 237 15.39 9.32 -6.54
C CYS A 237 16.28 8.83 -7.69
N LYS A 238 16.05 9.30 -8.92
CA LYS A 238 16.87 8.92 -10.09
C LYS A 238 18.33 9.30 -9.93
N ARG A 239 18.62 10.52 -9.46
CA ARG A 239 20.00 10.96 -9.18
C ARG A 239 20.62 10.10 -8.08
N ARG A 240 19.87 9.85 -7.01
CA ARG A 240 20.32 9.10 -5.86
C ARG A 240 20.63 7.65 -6.19
N ALA A 241 19.80 7.01 -7.02
CA ALA A 241 20.03 5.67 -7.54
C ALA A 241 21.39 5.53 -8.23
N GLY A 242 21.77 6.53 -9.03
CA GLY A 242 23.07 6.56 -9.72
C GLY A 242 24.29 6.73 -8.81
N LEU A 243 24.09 7.21 -7.57
CA LEU A 243 25.15 7.39 -6.57
C LEU A 243 25.26 6.24 -5.56
N GLY A 244 24.22 5.40 -5.45
CA GLY A 244 24.15 4.26 -4.52
C GLY A 244 23.83 4.63 -3.07
N LEU A 245 22.79 4.05 -2.48
CA LEU A 245 22.31 4.37 -1.13
C LEU A 245 23.36 4.16 -0.03
N VAL A 246 23.38 5.03 0.98
CA VAL A 246 24.14 4.78 2.22
C VAL A 246 23.38 3.78 3.08
N ALA A 247 22.08 4.03 3.27
CA ALA A 247 21.16 3.13 3.95
C ALA A 247 20.36 2.34 2.91
N VAL A 248 20.88 1.20 2.46
CA VAL A 248 20.13 0.26 1.61
C VAL A 248 19.09 -0.45 2.47
N HIS A 249 17.84 -0.55 1.99
CA HIS A 249 16.79 -1.28 2.69
C HIS A 249 17.24 -2.72 3.00
N PRO A 250 17.22 -3.18 4.27
CA PRO A 250 17.78 -4.48 4.64
C PRO A 250 17.15 -5.65 3.88
N ALA A 251 15.83 -5.59 3.60
CA ALA A 251 15.15 -6.64 2.84
C ALA A 251 15.62 -6.68 1.37
N THR A 252 15.88 -5.52 0.76
CA THR A 252 16.49 -5.45 -0.59
C THR A 252 17.90 -6.03 -0.57
N ALA A 253 18.72 -5.66 0.41
CA ALA A 253 20.09 -6.18 0.51
C ALA A 253 20.10 -7.70 0.73
N ALA A 254 19.17 -8.22 1.55
CA ALA A 254 19.01 -9.66 1.76
C ALA A 254 18.56 -10.40 0.49
N ALA A 255 17.58 -9.85 -0.23
CA ALA A 255 17.12 -10.41 -1.50
C ALA A 255 18.24 -10.48 -2.55
N GLN A 256 19.05 -9.42 -2.66
CA GLN A 256 20.19 -9.36 -3.58
C GLN A 256 21.28 -10.36 -3.23
N ARG A 257 21.61 -10.53 -1.94
CA ARG A 257 22.58 -11.56 -1.51
C ARG A 257 22.09 -12.96 -1.89
N LYS A 258 20.82 -13.27 -1.60
CA LYS A 258 20.20 -14.56 -1.95
C LYS A 258 20.19 -14.82 -3.46
N ALA A 259 20.00 -13.79 -4.28
CA ALA A 259 20.02 -13.94 -5.73
C ALA A 259 21.43 -14.14 -6.32
N ALA A 260 22.47 -13.84 -5.55
CA ALA A 260 23.87 -14.00 -5.97
C ALA A 260 24.50 -15.33 -5.54
N GLU A 261 23.80 -16.11 -4.69
CA GLU A 261 24.14 -17.47 -4.26
C GLU A 261 23.66 -18.53 -5.26
#